data_AF-A0A3B8Z4B1-F1
#
_entry.id   AF-A0A3B8Z4B1-F1
#
_cell.length_a   1.000
_cell.length_b   1.000
_cell.length_c   1.000
_cell.angle_alpha   90.00
_cell.angle_beta   90.00
_cell.angle_gamma   90.00
#
_symmetry.space_group_name_H-M   'P 1'
#
loop_
_entity.id
_entity.type
_entity.pdbx_description
1 polymer ?
#
loop_
_entity_poly.entity_id
_entity_poly.type
_entity_poly.pdbx_seq_one_letter_code
_entity_poly.pdbx_strand_id
1 'polypeptide(L)'
;MKQAIKSWWYSMGYWRWLNALILLTAIYLSIIFEAVPNDWVEYGFRSLGDIEVQFSTRGGIRPGIKFNGKIEATGSGSITIGFRQNLGEAISLDFAGPGSQEISLIAPESTEHQIFLMASNESDGLVRWNIGRLYD
;
A
#
# COMPACT_ATOMS: atom_id res chain seq x y z
N MET A 1 33.89 -5.09 25.09
CA MET A 1 32.81 -4.45 24.28
C MET A 1 32.34 -3.11 24.85
N LYS A 2 31.82 -3.03 26.09
CA LYS A 2 31.40 -1.75 26.73
C LYS A 2 32.47 -0.65 26.78
N GLN A 3 33.73 -1.01 27.04
CA GLN A 3 34.83 -0.05 27.17
C GLN A 3 35.26 0.54 25.81
N ALA A 4 35.24 -0.28 24.76
CA ALA A 4 35.51 0.15 23.39
C ALA A 4 34.41 1.11 22.87
N ILE A 5 33.14 0.81 23.14
CA ILE A 5 32.00 1.68 22.77
C ILE A 5 32.09 3.02 23.50
N LYS A 6 32.42 3.02 24.80
CA LYS A 6 32.64 4.26 25.56
C LYS A 6 33.80 5.06 24.97
N SER A 7 34.95 4.45 24.73
CA SER A 7 36.13 5.15 24.20
C SER A 7 35.85 5.76 22.82
N TRP A 8 35.19 5.01 21.93
CA TRP A 8 34.70 5.50 20.64
C TRP A 8 33.73 6.68 20.79
N TRP A 9 32.75 6.59 21.68
CA TRP A 9 31.78 7.65 21.94
C TRP A 9 32.40 8.95 22.46
N TYR A 10 33.39 8.85 23.35
CA TYR A 10 34.09 10.03 23.88
C TYR A 10 35.10 10.62 22.87
N SER A 11 35.61 9.82 21.92
CA SER A 11 36.54 10.30 20.89
C SER A 11 35.93 11.29 19.89
N MET A 12 34.60 11.32 19.76
CA MET A 12 33.88 12.19 18.81
C MET A 12 33.68 13.63 19.29
N GLY A 13 34.05 13.96 20.53
CA GLY A 13 33.89 15.32 21.08
C GLY A 13 32.43 15.81 21.05
N TYR A 14 32.21 17.03 20.53
CA TYR A 14 30.88 17.65 20.42
C TYR A 14 30.00 17.03 19.32
N TRP A 15 30.61 16.43 18.29
CA TRP A 15 29.89 15.79 17.17
C TRP A 15 29.07 14.57 17.59
N ARG A 16 29.37 13.99 18.77
CA ARG A 16 28.62 12.85 19.29
C ARG A 16 27.12 13.12 19.36
N TRP A 17 26.72 14.35 19.68
CA TRP A 17 25.30 14.68 19.89
C TRP A 17 24.54 14.78 18.58
N LEU A 18 25.16 15.33 17.53
CA LEU A 18 24.61 15.32 16.18
C LEU A 18 24.48 13.89 15.64
N ASN A 19 25.52 13.07 15.83
CA ASN A 19 25.47 11.65 15.44
C ASN A 19 24.42 10.86 16.22
N ALA A 20 24.24 11.17 17.51
CA ALA A 20 23.18 10.59 18.34
C ALA A 20 21.80 10.94 17.78
N LEU A 21 21.61 12.21 17.43
CA LEU A 21 20.36 12.71 16.87
C LEU A 21 20.03 12.01 15.56
N ILE A 22 21.00 11.92 14.64
CA ILE A 22 20.83 11.22 13.36
C ILE A 22 20.47 9.75 13.59
N LEU A 23 21.17 9.06 14.48
CA LEU A 23 20.89 7.65 14.80
C LEU A 23 19.48 7.47 15.39
N LEU A 24 19.09 8.32 16.34
CA LEU A 24 17.77 8.27 16.95
C LEU A 24 16.67 8.58 15.94
N THR A 25 16.87 9.57 15.06
CA THR A 25 15.95 9.88 13.97
C THR A 25 15.84 8.71 12.99
N ALA A 26 16.96 8.07 12.64
CA ALA A 26 16.94 6.90 11.78
C ALA A 26 16.16 5.73 12.41
N ILE A 27 16.40 5.43 13.70
CA ILE A 27 15.65 4.40 14.43
C ILE A 27 14.16 4.75 14.51
N TYR A 28 13.83 6.00 14.82
CA TYR A 28 12.45 6.47 14.87
C TYR A 28 11.74 6.31 13.52
N LEU A 29 12.40 6.71 12.43
CA LEU A 29 11.87 6.54 11.07
C LEU A 29 11.75 5.06 10.69
N SER A 30 12.71 4.21 11.08
CA SER A 30 12.61 2.76 10.86
C SER A 30 11.42 2.15 11.59
N ILE A 31 11.16 2.54 12.85
CA ILE A 31 9.99 2.06 13.60
C ILE A 31 8.70 2.53 12.93
N ILE A 32 8.62 3.79 12.49
CA ILE A 32 7.46 4.29 11.73
C ILE A 32 7.29 3.49 10.45
N PHE A 33 8.36 3.27 9.70
CA PHE A 33 8.34 2.51 8.44
C PHE A 33 7.89 1.07 8.66
N GLU A 34 8.34 0.43 9.75
CA GLU A 34 7.87 -0.88 10.17
C GLU A 34 6.43 -0.87 10.72
N ALA A 35 5.88 0.28 11.12
CA ALA A 35 4.51 0.46 11.60
C ALA A 35 3.50 0.83 10.50
N VAL A 36 3.96 1.27 9.32
CA VAL A 36 3.14 1.42 8.08
C VAL A 36 2.28 0.19 7.72
N PRO A 37 2.59 -1.08 8.07
CA PRO A 37 1.74 -2.22 7.70
C PRO A 37 0.32 -2.17 8.28
N ASN A 38 0.04 -1.37 9.31
CA ASN A 38 -1.28 -1.34 9.96
C ASN A 38 -2.22 -0.25 9.46
N ASP A 39 -1.71 0.81 8.84
CA ASP A 39 -2.54 1.87 8.28
C ASP A 39 -2.88 1.61 6.82
N TRP A 40 -3.95 2.26 6.36
CA TRP A 40 -4.36 2.19 4.97
C TRP A 40 -3.50 3.12 4.11
N VAL A 41 -2.90 2.56 3.07
CA VAL A 41 -2.20 3.30 2.02
C VAL A 41 -3.19 3.59 0.91
N GLU A 42 -3.44 4.87 0.64
CA GLU A 42 -4.39 5.33 -0.37
C GLU A 42 -3.73 5.52 -1.74
N TYR A 43 -4.40 5.05 -2.80
CA TYR A 43 -3.94 5.20 -4.20
C TYR A 43 -4.70 6.30 -4.97
N GLY A 44 -5.59 7.02 -4.28
CA GLY A 44 -6.34 8.17 -4.78
C GLY A 44 -7.64 7.84 -5.51
N PHE A 45 -8.49 8.87 -5.67
CA PHE A 45 -9.79 8.77 -6.34
C PHE A 45 -9.67 8.70 -7.87
N ARG A 46 -10.61 7.99 -8.48
CA ARG A 46 -10.78 7.86 -9.93
C ARG A 46 -12.27 7.89 -10.26
N SER A 47 -12.64 8.60 -11.31
CA SER A 47 -14.02 8.58 -11.84
C SER A 47 -14.24 7.32 -12.67
N LEU A 48 -15.29 6.58 -12.34
CA LEU A 48 -15.72 5.34 -12.98
C LEU A 48 -17.17 5.52 -13.45
N GLY A 49 -17.34 6.21 -14.59
CA GLY A 49 -18.64 6.69 -15.04
C GLY A 49 -19.17 7.79 -14.12
N ASP A 50 -20.38 7.62 -13.61
CA ASP A 50 -21.06 8.60 -12.74
C ASP A 50 -20.67 8.51 -11.25
N ILE A 51 -19.83 7.53 -10.88
CA ILE A 51 -19.34 7.35 -9.51
C ILE A 51 -17.84 7.61 -9.42
N GLU A 52 -17.37 8.04 -8.25
CA GLU A 52 -15.95 8.09 -7.93
C GLU A 52 -15.59 6.91 -7.02
N VAL A 53 -14.43 6.32 -7.28
CA VAL A 53 -13.92 5.16 -6.57
C VAL A 53 -12.50 5.43 -6.07
N GLN A 54 -12.20 4.98 -4.86
CA GLN A 54 -10.86 5.01 -4.28
C GLN A 54 -10.44 3.60 -3.90
N PHE A 55 -9.17 3.29 -4.14
CA PHE A 55 -8.56 2.07 -3.68
C PHE A 55 -7.50 2.35 -2.62
N SER A 56 -7.49 1.52 -1.58
CA SER A 56 -6.48 1.55 -0.52
C SER A 56 -6.01 0.14 -0.17
N THR A 57 -4.79 0.00 0.31
CA THR A 57 -4.25 -1.29 0.78
C THR A 57 -3.75 -1.21 2.21
N ARG A 58 -3.74 -2.34 2.90
CA ARG A 58 -3.14 -2.48 4.23
C ARG A 58 -2.26 -3.72 4.28
N GLY A 59 -1.13 -3.59 4.95
CA GLY A 59 -0.11 -4.64 5.04
C GLY A 59 0.91 -4.61 3.91
N GLY A 60 1.88 -5.51 4.00
CA GLY A 60 2.90 -5.68 2.95
C GLY A 60 2.34 -6.45 1.76
N ILE A 61 2.41 -5.85 0.57
CA ILE A 61 2.09 -6.53 -0.68
C ILE A 61 3.33 -7.32 -1.08
N ARG A 62 3.20 -8.65 -1.17
CA ARG A 62 4.29 -9.57 -1.54
C ARG A 62 3.81 -10.56 -2.60
N PRO A 63 4.67 -11.06 -3.49
CA PRO A 63 4.24 -11.87 -4.64
C PRO A 63 3.52 -13.14 -4.18
N GLY A 64 2.36 -13.44 -4.78
CA GLY A 64 1.56 -14.62 -4.46
C GLY A 64 0.93 -14.62 -3.06
N ILE A 65 1.14 -13.56 -2.27
CA ILE A 65 0.63 -13.45 -0.90
C ILE A 65 -0.65 -12.62 -0.89
N LYS A 66 -1.61 -13.08 -0.10
CA LYS A 66 -2.87 -12.40 0.16
C LYS A 66 -2.64 -11.13 0.99
N PHE A 67 -3.25 -10.02 0.57
CA PHE A 67 -3.26 -8.76 1.29
C PHE A 67 -4.67 -8.16 1.34
N ASN A 68 -4.85 -7.16 2.21
CA ASN A 68 -6.13 -6.50 2.39
C ASN A 68 -6.21 -5.25 1.52
N GLY A 69 -7.27 -5.17 0.72
CA GLY A 69 -7.67 -3.98 -0.01
C GLY A 69 -8.92 -3.37 0.61
N LYS A 70 -9.18 -2.10 0.32
CA LYS A 70 -10.43 -1.43 0.60
C LYS A 70 -10.82 -0.61 -0.61
N ILE A 71 -12.10 -0.68 -0.97
CA ILE A 71 -12.68 0.11 -2.04
C ILE A 71 -13.75 1.00 -1.45
N GLU A 72 -13.63 2.30 -1.71
CA GLU A 72 -14.65 3.28 -1.35
C GLU A 72 -15.29 3.80 -2.62
N ALA A 73 -16.62 3.88 -2.63
CA ALA A 73 -17.41 4.39 -3.74
C ALA A 73 -18.29 5.54 -3.26
N THR A 74 -18.44 6.58 -4.07
CA THR A 74 -19.29 7.74 -3.75
C THR A 74 -20.75 7.59 -4.16
N GLY A 75 -21.12 6.47 -4.79
CA GLY A 75 -22.47 6.21 -5.27
C GLY A 75 -22.80 4.73 -5.33
N SER A 76 -23.97 4.40 -5.87
CA SER A 76 -24.42 3.02 -6.05
C SER A 76 -23.99 2.43 -7.40
N GLY A 77 -23.73 1.12 -7.43
CA GLY A 77 -23.36 0.41 -8.65
C GLY A 77 -22.57 -0.87 -8.36
N SER A 78 -22.45 -1.72 -9.37
CA SER A 78 -21.57 -2.89 -9.33
C SER A 78 -20.19 -2.53 -9.88
N ILE A 79 -19.15 -2.84 -9.11
CA ILE A 79 -17.76 -2.60 -9.47
C ILE A 79 -17.03 -3.94 -9.48
N THR A 80 -16.46 -4.30 -10.61
CA THR A 80 -15.60 -5.49 -10.74
C THR A 80 -14.15 -5.09 -10.69
N ILE A 81 -13.38 -5.75 -9.85
CA ILE A 81 -12.00 -5.37 -9.51
C ILE A 81 -11.08 -6.55 -9.67
N GLY A 82 -9.98 -6.36 -10.38
CA GLY A 82 -9.00 -7.42 -10.60
C GLY A 82 -7.65 -6.88 -11.04
N PHE A 83 -6.64 -7.74 -11.02
CA PHE A 83 -5.33 -7.38 -11.56
C PHE A 83 -5.34 -7.47 -13.08
N ARG A 84 -4.67 -6.52 -13.74
CA ARG A 84 -4.43 -6.61 -15.19
C ARG A 84 -3.83 -7.96 -15.59
N GLN A 85 -2.91 -8.46 -14.76
CA GLN A 85 -2.16 -9.69 -14.99
C GLN A 85 -2.98 -10.96 -14.69
N ASN A 86 -4.09 -10.84 -13.95
CA ASN A 86 -4.91 -11.99 -13.55
C ASN A 86 -6.39 -11.59 -13.45
N LEU A 87 -7.03 -11.38 -14.60
CA LEU A 87 -8.46 -11.01 -14.67
C LEU A 87 -9.40 -12.16 -14.24
N GLY A 88 -8.89 -13.40 -14.17
CA GLY A 88 -9.69 -14.58 -13.76
C GLY A 88 -10.07 -14.59 -12.27
N GLU A 89 -9.38 -13.81 -11.44
CA GLU A 89 -9.63 -13.66 -10.00
C GLU A 89 -10.33 -12.35 -9.65
N ALA A 90 -11.03 -11.75 -10.62
CA ALA A 90 -11.75 -10.51 -10.39
C ALA A 90 -12.89 -10.71 -9.37
N ILE A 91 -13.05 -9.72 -8.49
CA ILE A 91 -14.08 -9.68 -7.45
C ILE A 91 -15.10 -8.63 -7.83
N SER A 92 -16.38 -9.00 -7.83
CA SER A 92 -17.49 -8.05 -8.00
C SER A 92 -17.98 -7.56 -6.65
N LEU A 93 -18.17 -6.25 -6.52
CA LEU A 93 -18.63 -5.56 -5.33
C LEU A 93 -19.85 -4.72 -5.68
N ASP A 94 -20.93 -4.90 -4.93
CA ASP A 94 -22.17 -4.15 -5.12
C ASP A 94 -22.33 -3.09 -4.04
N PHE A 95 -22.47 -1.83 -4.46
CA PHE A 95 -22.71 -0.70 -3.58
C PHE A 95 -24.15 -0.23 -3.70
N ALA A 96 -24.91 -0.24 -2.61
CA ALA A 96 -26.27 0.30 -2.55
C ALA A 96 -26.31 1.83 -2.42
N GLY A 97 -25.17 2.47 -2.21
CA GLY A 97 -24.97 3.90 -2.01
C GLY A 97 -23.53 4.19 -1.62
N PRO A 98 -23.19 5.43 -1.23
CA PRO A 98 -21.85 5.79 -0.81
C PRO A 98 -21.38 4.91 0.37
N GLY A 99 -20.19 4.34 0.27
CA GLY A 99 -19.68 3.44 1.30
C GLY A 99 -18.32 2.84 0.97
N SER A 100 -17.85 1.98 1.87
CA SER A 100 -16.59 1.25 1.70
C SER A 100 -16.78 -0.25 1.92
N GLN A 101 -16.02 -1.05 1.18
CA GLN A 101 -15.94 -2.50 1.36
C GLN A 101 -14.48 -2.93 1.43
N GLU A 102 -14.14 -3.71 2.45
CA GLU A 102 -12.84 -4.37 2.54
C GLU A 102 -12.85 -5.64 1.69
N ILE A 103 -11.76 -5.85 0.98
CA ILE A 103 -11.55 -6.98 0.09
C ILE A 103 -10.22 -7.66 0.38
N SER A 104 -10.14 -8.89 -0.09
CA SER A 104 -9.03 -9.80 0.11
C SER A 104 -8.50 -10.18 -1.26
N LEU A 105 -7.32 -9.69 -1.62
CA LEU A 105 -6.72 -9.88 -2.93
C LEU A 105 -5.43 -10.69 -2.80
N ILE A 106 -5.14 -11.54 -3.78
CA ILE A 106 -3.85 -12.23 -3.89
C ILE A 106 -2.98 -11.42 -4.84
N ALA A 107 -1.82 -10.96 -4.38
CA ALA A 107 -0.93 -10.22 -5.25
C ALA A 107 -0.40 -11.11 -6.39
N PRO A 108 -0.26 -10.59 -7.63
CA PRO A 108 0.36 -11.33 -8.71
C PRO A 108 1.75 -11.86 -8.34
N GLU A 109 2.09 -13.06 -8.81
CA GLU A 109 3.39 -13.69 -8.56
C GLU A 109 4.57 -12.98 -9.26
N SER A 110 4.29 -12.22 -10.32
CA SER A 110 5.33 -11.55 -11.11
C SER A 110 5.90 -10.31 -10.41
N THR A 111 7.22 -10.28 -10.17
CA THR A 111 8.00 -9.12 -9.70
C THR A 111 8.62 -8.28 -10.83
N GLU A 112 8.51 -8.74 -12.08
CA GLU A 112 9.15 -8.11 -13.23
C GLU A 112 8.49 -6.79 -13.66
N HIS A 113 7.20 -6.63 -13.37
CA HIS A 113 6.38 -5.53 -13.88
C HIS A 113 5.69 -4.78 -12.74
N GLN A 114 5.33 -3.52 -13.03
CA GLN A 114 4.43 -2.77 -12.14
C GLN A 114 3.08 -3.46 -12.08
N ILE A 115 2.49 -3.47 -10.89
CA ILE A 115 1.19 -4.07 -10.66
C ILE A 115 0.12 -3.01 -10.82
N PHE A 116 -0.87 -3.33 -11.66
CA PHE A 116 -2.00 -2.48 -11.90
C PHE A 116 -3.27 -3.18 -11.45
N LEU A 117 -3.95 -2.56 -10.49
CA LEU A 117 -5.32 -2.93 -10.15
C LEU A 117 -6.26 -2.20 -11.12
N MET A 118 -7.20 -2.93 -11.70
CA MET A 118 -8.26 -2.38 -12.51
C MET A 118 -9.59 -2.45 -11.76
N ALA A 119 -10.43 -1.44 -11.96
CA ALA A 119 -11.84 -1.51 -11.63
C ALA A 119 -12.68 -1.13 -12.84
N SER A 120 -13.74 -1.88 -13.10
CA SER A 120 -14.71 -1.61 -14.14
C SER A 120 -16.14 -1.62 -13.60
N ASN A 121 -17.06 -0.94 -14.28
CA ASN A 121 -18.49 -1.00 -14.00
C ASN A 121 -19.28 -1.52 -15.22
N GLU A 122 -20.58 -1.68 -15.07
CA GLU A 122 -21.48 -2.13 -16.15
C GLU A 122 -21.61 -1.14 -17.31
N SER A 123 -21.24 0.13 -17.09
CA SER A 123 -21.29 1.20 -18.09
C SER A 123 -20.00 1.31 -18.92
N ASP A 124 -19.20 0.25 -19.02
CA ASP A 124 -17.88 0.20 -19.67
C ASP A 124 -16.85 1.21 -19.14
N GLY A 125 -17.09 1.79 -17.96
CA GLY A 125 -16.10 2.58 -17.25
C GLY A 125 -14.92 1.68 -16.85
N LEU A 126 -13.69 2.16 -17.03
CA LEU A 126 -12.48 1.45 -16.62
C LEU A 126 -11.49 2.43 -15.97
N VAL A 127 -11.09 2.12 -14.75
CA VAL A 127 -10.05 2.85 -14.03
C VAL A 127 -8.92 1.93 -13.60
N ARG A 128 -7.75 2.51 -13.35
CA ARG A 128 -6.58 1.78 -12.90
C ARG A 128 -5.81 2.52 -11.81
N TRP A 129 -5.25 1.74 -10.90
CA TRP A 129 -4.27 2.20 -9.91
C TRP A 129 -2.95 1.48 -10.10
N ASN A 130 -1.86 2.22 -10.02
CA ASN A 130 -0.51 1.65 -9.94
C ASN A 130 -0.20 1.40 -8.48
N ILE A 131 -0.10 0.13 -8.10
CA ILE A 131 0.17 -0.24 -6.71
C ILE A 131 1.67 -0.46 -6.44
N GLY A 132 2.51 -0.10 -7.40
CA GLY A 132 3.96 -0.17 -7.34
C GLY A 132 4.52 -1.42 -8.04
N ARG A 133 5.74 -1.77 -7.66
CA ARG A 133 6.44 -2.97 -8.12
C ARG A 133 6.83 -3.78 -6.89
N LEU A 134 6.69 -5.10 -6.98
CA LEU A 134 7.17 -6.00 -5.95
C LEU A 134 8.67 -6.22 -6.11
N TYR A 135 9.38 -6.17 -5.00
CA TYR A 135 10.80 -6.48 -4.92
C TYR A 135 10.94 -7.76 -4.08
N ASP A 136 11.80 -8.66 -4.54
CA ASP A 136 12.19 -9.88 -3.81
C ASP A 136 13.23 -9.58 -2.73
#